data_AF-A0A917ENI9-F1
#
_entry.id   AF-A0A917ENI9-F1
#
_cell.length_a   1.000
_cell.length_b   1.000
_cell.length_c   1.000
_cell.angle_alpha   90.00
_cell.angle_beta   90.00
_cell.angle_gamma   90.00
#
_symmetry.space_group_name_H-M   'P 1'
#
loop_
_entity.id
_entity.type
_entity.pdbx_description
1 polymer ?
#
loop_
_entity_poly.entity_id
_entity_poly.type
_entity_poly.pdbx_seq_one_letter_code
_entity_poly.pdbx_strand_id
1 'polypeptide(L)'
;MHREEGRTETTEAVESPHAAEEELRRRPLRRASVLGVAAVGTLLLSSCVGLETPEAGEGGAGETEEVEEEAPTLAEFCAEEAGEADADDDLDDADGDDDDVEAAAVDDDDEGFGDPTGEDRVIDPGDNIMETEEIPLPYLEQLEADEEYVAASEEAPAENVPEPEIPALVCDDGEDGAAAALSYWYETYWHGDQTGDSTRMEEMHGVHCEGCDTTIEEIQNMADADQWMVSEPVQPQLHYWGESEEDDDVLQATVTQDIPTFTYYDEDGEVEEHEGGETEFTVEMTFDEDSGHWLITDQLEAQLGGPDPEAEEPSMPAGAESDAAEGAWAAHEFWMEALTYAMATGDAEAIQSMEHPDGEDWSVFYNDFVDLYAEDGWMEFEGEVTLENPEIHYNDLYDQDLDEEAAFVVGKVTEPDAEIFDNTGEEENFNNVTGEPVIYLYQYNDEAGHWLLYDLVFDDISEIEDELGDPDHTP
;
A
#
# COMPACT_ATOMS: atom_id res chain seq x y z
N MET A 1 21.39 98.74 34.04
CA MET A 1 22.29 99.58 33.23
C MET A 1 23.34 98.63 32.66
N HIS A 2 23.47 98.23 31.39
CA HIS A 2 22.90 98.49 30.04
C HIS A 2 22.59 97.09 29.43
N ARG A 3 21.54 96.78 28.66
CA ARG A 3 20.94 97.28 27.41
C ARG A 3 21.78 97.00 26.13
N GLU A 4 21.27 96.02 25.34
CA GLU A 4 21.24 95.85 23.86
C GLU A 4 22.56 95.75 23.07
N GLU A 5 22.74 95.05 21.94
CA GLU A 5 21.95 94.39 20.86
C GLU A 5 22.96 93.41 20.18
N GLY A 6 22.65 92.18 19.74
CA GLY A 6 21.88 91.79 18.54
C GLY A 6 22.81 91.20 17.45
N ARG A 7 22.43 90.06 16.80
CA ARG A 7 22.54 89.77 15.34
C ARG A 7 22.62 88.26 14.94
N THR A 8 21.52 87.81 14.33
CA THR A 8 21.28 86.86 13.20
C THR A 8 21.76 85.41 13.19
N GLU A 9 20.77 84.51 13.27
CA GLU A 9 20.39 83.43 12.33
C GLU A 9 21.36 82.99 11.22
N THR A 10 21.69 81.70 11.24
CA THR A 10 21.64 80.77 10.09
C THR A 10 21.25 79.40 10.61
N THR A 11 20.06 78.94 10.23
CA THR A 11 19.55 77.59 10.39
C THR A 11 20.10 76.73 9.26
N GLU A 12 20.98 75.78 9.56
CA GLU A 12 21.25 74.64 8.67
C GLU A 12 20.24 73.54 9.01
N ALA A 13 19.51 73.11 7.98
CA ALA A 13 18.61 71.97 8.03
C ALA A 13 19.45 70.69 8.04
N VAL A 14 19.20 69.82 9.01
CA VAL A 14 19.61 68.42 8.96
C VAL A 14 18.55 67.70 8.14
N GLU A 15 18.89 67.34 6.90
CA GLU A 15 18.07 66.48 6.06
C GLU A 15 18.09 65.05 6.62
N SER A 16 16.89 64.48 6.72
CA SER A 16 16.58 63.13 7.18
C SER A 16 16.87 62.11 6.07
N PRO A 17 17.46 60.94 6.37
CA PRO A 17 17.67 59.89 5.38
C PRO A 17 16.38 59.05 5.29
N HIS A 18 15.48 59.40 4.37
CA HIS A 18 14.30 58.57 4.09
C HIS A 18 13.92 58.60 2.60
N ALA A 19 14.93 58.63 1.72
CA ALA A 19 14.73 58.71 0.27
C ALA A 19 15.74 57.87 -0.54
N ALA A 20 16.16 56.71 -0.02
CA ALA A 20 17.02 55.77 -0.73
C ALA A 20 16.40 54.38 -0.95
N GLU A 21 15.24 54.07 -0.36
CA GLU A 21 14.63 52.72 -0.46
C GLU A 21 13.58 52.57 -1.56
N GLU A 22 13.16 53.63 -2.25
CA GLU A 22 12.06 53.55 -3.23
C GLU A 22 12.52 53.37 -4.70
N GLU A 23 13.82 53.16 -4.97
CA GLU A 23 14.35 53.01 -6.34
C GLU A 23 14.84 51.59 -6.71
N LEU A 24 14.68 50.60 -5.82
CA LEU A 24 15.01 49.18 -6.11
C LEU A 24 13.81 48.33 -6.58
N ARG A 25 12.56 48.77 -6.35
CA ARG A 25 11.33 48.04 -6.73
C ARG A 25 10.91 48.13 -8.22
N ARG A 26 11.81 48.42 -9.16
CA ARG A 26 11.46 48.55 -10.59
C ARG A 26 12.47 47.91 -11.56
N ARG A 27 12.85 46.65 -11.32
CA ARG A 27 13.46 45.83 -12.37
C ARG A 27 12.57 44.63 -12.71
N PRO A 28 12.15 44.44 -13.97
CA PRO A 28 11.36 43.29 -14.36
C PRO A 28 12.26 42.04 -14.46
N LEU A 29 11.86 40.98 -13.77
CA LEU A 29 12.43 39.64 -13.87
C LEU A 29 12.30 39.12 -15.32
N ARG A 30 13.40 38.60 -15.85
CA ARG A 30 13.42 37.88 -17.13
C ARG A 30 13.13 36.42 -16.86
N ARG A 31 11.95 35.95 -17.30
CA ARG A 31 11.66 34.52 -17.43
C ARG A 31 12.67 33.88 -18.40
N ALA A 32 13.40 32.88 -17.93
CA ALA A 32 14.05 31.90 -18.78
C ALA A 32 13.17 30.65 -18.78
N SER A 33 12.64 30.30 -19.94
CA SER A 33 12.01 29.02 -20.20
C SER A 33 13.11 28.02 -20.55
N VAL A 34 13.14 26.86 -19.89
CA VAL A 34 13.91 25.69 -20.34
C VAL A 34 12.92 24.57 -20.67
N LEU A 35 13.24 23.86 -21.74
CA LEU A 35 12.39 23.01 -22.55
C LEU A 35 13.25 21.80 -22.93
N GLY A 36 12.76 20.58 -22.69
CA GLY A 36 13.30 19.30 -23.17
C GLY A 36 14.32 18.65 -22.21
N VAL A 37 14.41 17.31 -22.10
CA VAL A 37 14.34 16.28 -23.15
C VAL A 37 14.13 14.89 -22.51
N ALA A 38 13.28 14.06 -23.13
CA ALA A 38 13.10 12.63 -22.90
C ALA A 38 14.33 11.76 -23.29
N ALA A 39 14.52 10.59 -22.63
CA ALA A 39 14.74 9.27 -23.28
C ALA A 39 15.39 8.19 -22.37
N VAL A 40 14.68 7.05 -22.27
CA VAL A 40 15.13 5.67 -22.55
C VAL A 40 16.03 4.95 -21.53
N GLY A 41 15.56 3.77 -21.07
CA GLY A 41 16.38 2.55 -21.21
C GLY A 41 16.10 1.37 -20.28
N THR A 42 15.10 0.55 -20.62
CA THR A 42 14.95 -0.87 -20.27
C THR A 42 16.26 -1.66 -20.44
N LEU A 43 16.62 -2.51 -19.46
CA LEU A 43 17.59 -3.60 -19.65
C LEU A 43 17.31 -4.80 -18.70
N LEU A 44 16.69 -5.82 -19.28
CA LEU A 44 16.64 -7.23 -18.86
C LEU A 44 18.05 -7.85 -18.68
N LEU A 45 18.21 -8.73 -17.69
CA LEU A 45 19.15 -9.88 -17.65
C LEU A 45 18.67 -10.86 -16.55
N SER A 46 17.79 -11.83 -16.80
CA SER A 46 18.08 -13.16 -17.35
C SER A 46 19.43 -13.76 -16.92
N SER A 47 19.40 -14.77 -16.03
CA SER A 47 20.53 -15.68 -15.77
C SER A 47 20.06 -17.08 -15.39
N CYS A 48 19.88 -17.90 -16.43
CA CYS A 48 20.31 -19.31 -16.58
C CYS A 48 20.31 -20.24 -15.35
N VAL A 49 19.27 -21.09 -15.25
CA VAL A 49 19.32 -22.42 -14.62
C VAL A 49 19.96 -23.43 -15.59
N GLY A 50 20.82 -24.29 -15.06
CA GLY A 50 21.38 -25.44 -15.77
C GLY A 50 21.31 -26.67 -14.89
N LEU A 51 20.25 -27.47 -15.06
CA LEU A 51 20.11 -28.78 -14.42
C LEU A 51 20.16 -29.89 -15.47
N GLU A 52 21.04 -30.86 -15.22
CA GLU A 52 21.29 -32.04 -16.02
C GLU A 52 20.26 -33.14 -15.67
N THR A 53 19.47 -33.58 -16.65
CA THR A 53 18.54 -34.72 -16.52
C THR A 53 19.27 -36.07 -16.42
N PRO A 54 18.92 -36.98 -15.49
CA PRO A 54 19.35 -38.36 -15.53
C PRO A 54 18.41 -39.28 -16.35
N GLU A 55 19.00 -40.23 -17.06
CA GLU A 55 18.32 -41.23 -17.91
C GLU A 55 17.50 -42.24 -17.09
N ALA A 56 16.19 -42.31 -17.35
CA ALA A 56 15.27 -43.30 -16.77
C ALA A 56 15.43 -44.70 -17.40
N GLY A 57 15.45 -45.73 -16.55
CA GLY A 57 15.53 -47.14 -16.92
C GLY A 57 14.16 -47.80 -17.04
N GLU A 58 13.94 -48.51 -18.15
CA GLU A 58 12.72 -49.28 -18.42
C GLU A 58 12.55 -50.48 -17.46
N GLY A 59 11.49 -50.45 -16.65
CA GLY A 59 11.02 -51.58 -15.85
C GLY A 59 9.51 -51.76 -16.00
N GLY A 60 9.08 -52.76 -16.79
CA GLY A 60 7.67 -53.05 -17.03
C GLY A 60 6.96 -53.69 -15.82
N ALA A 61 5.79 -53.16 -15.49
CA ALA A 61 4.79 -53.78 -14.63
C ALA A 61 3.41 -53.69 -15.34
N GLY A 62 2.58 -54.71 -15.15
CA GLY A 62 1.30 -54.86 -15.84
C GLY A 62 0.22 -53.97 -15.25
N GLU A 63 -0.43 -53.19 -16.10
CA GLU A 63 -1.51 -52.28 -15.77
C GLU A 63 -2.83 -53.04 -15.60
N THR A 64 -3.46 -52.85 -14.45
CA THR A 64 -4.91 -52.88 -14.31
C THR A 64 -5.36 -51.43 -14.48
N GLU A 65 -5.99 -51.09 -15.60
CA GLU A 65 -6.71 -49.82 -15.79
C GLU A 65 -7.89 -49.80 -14.81
N GLU A 66 -7.66 -49.22 -13.62
CA GLU A 66 -8.72 -48.55 -12.89
C GLU A 66 -8.89 -47.20 -13.61
N VAL A 67 -10.11 -46.94 -14.09
CA VAL A 67 -10.45 -45.65 -14.69
C VAL A 67 -10.68 -44.74 -13.51
N GLU A 68 -9.68 -43.92 -13.18
CA GLU A 68 -9.85 -42.79 -12.28
C GLU A 68 -10.79 -41.80 -13.01
N GLU A 69 -11.96 -41.55 -12.44
CA GLU A 69 -12.82 -40.47 -12.92
C GLU A 69 -12.14 -39.17 -12.50
N GLU A 70 -11.64 -38.41 -13.48
CA GLU A 70 -11.09 -37.07 -13.25
C GLU A 70 -12.21 -36.18 -12.68
N ALA A 71 -11.91 -35.42 -11.62
CA ALA A 71 -12.83 -34.45 -11.07
C ALA A 71 -13.21 -33.42 -12.15
N PRO A 72 -14.46 -32.90 -12.17
CA PRO A 72 -14.85 -31.89 -13.14
C PRO A 72 -14.00 -30.63 -12.96
N THR A 73 -13.69 -29.97 -14.06
CA THR A 73 -13.14 -28.60 -14.05
C THR A 73 -14.19 -27.60 -13.58
N LEU A 74 -13.76 -26.44 -13.08
CA LEU A 74 -14.66 -25.37 -12.66
C LEU A 74 -15.66 -24.96 -13.76
N ALA A 75 -15.18 -24.86 -15.01
CA ALA A 75 -16.02 -24.55 -16.16
C ALA A 75 -17.02 -25.68 -16.51
N GLU A 76 -16.64 -26.95 -16.35
CA GLU A 76 -17.57 -28.07 -16.55
C GLU A 76 -18.64 -28.11 -15.46
N PHE A 77 -18.26 -27.81 -14.23
CA PHE A 77 -19.18 -27.70 -13.10
C PHE A 77 -20.21 -26.58 -13.34
N CYS A 78 -19.78 -25.37 -13.68
CA CYS A 78 -20.70 -24.26 -13.94
C CYS A 78 -21.57 -24.48 -15.19
N ALA A 79 -21.06 -25.15 -16.21
CA ALA A 79 -21.87 -25.54 -17.37
C ALA A 79 -22.97 -26.57 -17.03
N GLU A 80 -22.73 -27.44 -16.06
CA GLU A 80 -23.73 -28.39 -15.55
C GLU A 80 -24.83 -27.66 -14.76
N GLU A 81 -24.44 -26.81 -13.81
CA GLU A 81 -25.35 -25.99 -12.98
C GLU A 81 -26.26 -25.10 -13.85
N ALA A 82 -25.69 -24.42 -14.86
CA ALA A 82 -26.46 -23.60 -15.79
C ALA A 82 -27.47 -24.42 -16.61
N GLY A 83 -27.15 -25.69 -16.90
CA GLY A 83 -28.02 -26.60 -17.67
C GLY A 83 -29.24 -27.10 -16.90
N GLU A 84 -29.18 -27.13 -15.57
CA GLU A 84 -30.29 -27.56 -14.72
C GLU A 84 -31.34 -26.45 -14.56
N ALA A 85 -30.93 -25.18 -14.51
CA ALA A 85 -31.83 -24.02 -14.35
C ALA A 85 -32.84 -23.88 -15.50
N ASP A 86 -32.45 -24.20 -16.74
CA ASP A 86 -33.29 -24.07 -17.93
C ASP A 86 -34.31 -25.23 -18.11
N ALA A 87 -34.18 -26.33 -17.35
CA ALA A 87 -34.98 -27.53 -17.58
C ALA A 87 -36.41 -27.47 -17.01
N ASP A 88 -36.69 -26.53 -16.08
CA ASP A 88 -37.97 -26.46 -15.36
C ASP A 88 -39.00 -25.46 -15.93
N ASP A 89 -38.63 -24.61 -16.91
CA ASP A 89 -39.54 -23.59 -17.46
C ASP A 89 -40.46 -24.11 -18.60
N ASP A 90 -40.40 -25.40 -18.93
CA ASP A 90 -41.19 -26.03 -20.01
C ASP A 90 -42.43 -26.82 -19.52
N LEU A 91 -42.83 -26.67 -18.24
CA LEU A 91 -43.90 -27.48 -17.62
C LEU A 91 -45.30 -26.86 -17.47
N ASP A 92 -45.59 -25.64 -17.93
CA ASP A 92 -46.96 -25.09 -17.82
C ASP A 92 -47.49 -24.36 -19.06
N ASP A 93 -47.93 -25.16 -20.03
CA ASP A 93 -48.92 -24.77 -21.05
C ASP A 93 -50.15 -25.70 -20.99
N ALA A 94 -50.56 -26.06 -19.76
CA ALA A 94 -51.78 -26.79 -19.51
C ALA A 94 -52.89 -25.84 -19.02
N ASP A 95 -53.54 -25.18 -19.99
CA ASP A 95 -54.85 -24.52 -19.86
C ASP A 95 -55.78 -25.26 -18.85
N GLY A 96 -56.03 -24.65 -17.68
CA GLY A 96 -56.86 -25.29 -16.66
C GLY A 96 -57.37 -24.36 -15.56
N ASP A 97 -58.43 -23.61 -15.90
CA ASP A 97 -59.52 -23.10 -15.05
C ASP A 97 -59.27 -22.81 -13.54
N ASP A 98 -59.44 -21.52 -13.20
CA ASP A 98 -60.02 -20.94 -11.98
C ASP A 98 -60.44 -21.93 -10.86
N ASP A 99 -59.78 -21.88 -9.70
CA ASP A 99 -60.47 -21.95 -8.39
C ASP A 99 -59.57 -21.46 -7.23
N ASP A 100 -60.15 -20.59 -6.41
CA ASP A 100 -59.63 -20.01 -5.17
C ASP A 100 -58.96 -21.05 -4.24
N VAL A 101 -57.69 -20.84 -3.85
CA VAL A 101 -57.11 -21.53 -2.69
C VAL A 101 -56.32 -20.56 -1.82
N GLU A 102 -56.74 -20.49 -0.55
CA GLU A 102 -56.14 -19.67 0.51
C GLU A 102 -54.73 -20.16 0.87
N ALA A 103 -53.80 -19.21 0.95
CA ALA A 103 -52.43 -19.40 1.41
C ALA A 103 -52.40 -19.92 2.86
N ALA A 104 -51.80 -21.10 3.04
CA ALA A 104 -51.33 -21.56 4.33
C ALA A 104 -49.82 -21.28 4.42
N ALA A 105 -49.42 -20.55 5.46
CA ALA A 105 -48.02 -20.40 5.84
C ALA A 105 -47.45 -21.78 6.19
N VAL A 106 -46.31 -22.11 5.57
CA VAL A 106 -45.47 -23.23 5.96
C VAL A 106 -44.46 -22.64 6.94
N ASP A 107 -44.46 -23.18 8.16
CA ASP A 107 -43.43 -22.95 9.17
C ASP A 107 -42.33 -23.99 8.89
N ASP A 108 -41.20 -23.54 8.32
CA ASP A 108 -39.98 -24.33 8.14
C ASP A 108 -39.08 -24.14 9.37
N ASP A 109 -39.22 -25.07 10.32
CA ASP A 109 -38.28 -25.31 11.42
C ASP A 109 -37.74 -26.75 11.23
N ASP A 110 -36.81 -26.96 10.29
CA ASP A 110 -36.06 -28.22 10.17
C ASP A 110 -34.57 -27.93 10.34
N GLU A 111 -34.09 -28.08 11.58
CA GLU A 111 -32.66 -28.07 11.90
C GLU A 111 -32.07 -29.46 11.56
N GLY A 112 -31.89 -29.70 10.26
CA GLY A 112 -31.04 -30.74 9.70
C GLY A 112 -29.64 -30.19 9.47
N PHE A 113 -28.62 -31.04 9.66
CA PHE A 113 -27.23 -30.78 9.28
C PHE A 113 -27.17 -30.02 7.94
N GLY A 114 -26.52 -28.85 7.93
CA GLY A 114 -26.44 -27.94 6.79
C GLY A 114 -25.92 -28.64 5.55
N ASP A 115 -26.62 -28.42 4.46
CA ASP A 115 -26.17 -28.75 3.11
C ASP A 115 -25.14 -27.67 2.75
N PRO A 116 -23.87 -27.98 2.40
CA PRO A 116 -22.83 -26.99 2.09
C PRO A 116 -23.08 -26.23 0.77
N THR A 117 -24.35 -26.01 0.41
CA THR A 117 -24.94 -25.46 -0.83
C THR A 117 -24.55 -24.02 -1.19
N GLY A 118 -23.46 -23.50 -0.65
CA GLY A 118 -22.95 -22.16 -0.95
C GLY A 118 -23.56 -21.07 -0.07
N GLU A 119 -24.73 -21.27 0.54
CA GLU A 119 -25.35 -20.27 1.42
C GLU A 119 -24.45 -19.86 2.61
N ASP A 120 -23.57 -20.75 3.08
CA ASP A 120 -22.61 -20.48 4.15
C ASP A 120 -21.39 -19.64 3.69
N ARG A 121 -21.24 -19.40 2.39
CA ARG A 121 -20.18 -18.56 1.79
C ARG A 121 -20.66 -17.17 1.38
N VAL A 122 -21.92 -16.83 1.68
CA VAL A 122 -22.46 -15.50 1.43
C VAL A 122 -21.93 -14.53 2.48
N ILE A 123 -21.05 -13.64 2.04
CA ILE A 123 -20.73 -12.41 2.76
C ILE A 123 -21.96 -11.50 2.54
N ASP A 124 -22.48 -10.82 3.58
CA ASP A 124 -23.49 -9.77 3.40
C ASP A 124 -22.74 -8.45 3.25
N PRO A 125 -22.34 -8.04 2.03
CA PRO A 125 -21.68 -6.77 1.83
C PRO A 125 -22.72 -5.67 2.05
N GLY A 126 -22.92 -5.31 3.32
CA GLY A 126 -23.61 -4.07 3.63
C GLY A 126 -22.94 -2.93 2.86
N ASP A 127 -23.73 -1.94 2.43
CA ASP A 127 -23.36 -0.81 1.54
C ASP A 127 -22.05 -0.04 1.86
N ASN A 128 -21.28 -0.38 2.90
CA ASN A 128 -19.92 0.05 3.21
C ASN A 128 -19.52 -0.69 4.51
N ILE A 129 -18.72 -1.76 4.43
CA ILE A 129 -18.27 -2.47 5.64
C ILE A 129 -17.27 -1.58 6.38
N MET A 130 -17.68 -0.97 7.50
CA MET A 130 -16.76 -0.34 8.45
C MET A 130 -16.35 -1.30 9.58
N GLU A 131 -16.83 -2.53 9.54
CA GLU A 131 -16.49 -3.59 10.50
C GLU A 131 -15.82 -4.73 9.73
N THR A 132 -14.60 -5.08 10.13
CA THR A 132 -13.86 -6.22 9.56
C THR A 132 -14.63 -7.53 9.77
N GLU A 133 -14.76 -8.32 8.72
CA GLU A 133 -15.46 -9.61 8.73
C GLU A 133 -14.52 -10.75 8.31
N GLU A 134 -14.61 -11.93 8.93
CA GLU A 134 -13.81 -13.09 8.51
C GLU A 134 -14.39 -13.69 7.23
N ILE A 135 -13.56 -13.92 6.21
CA ILE A 135 -14.00 -14.62 5.00
C ILE A 135 -14.32 -16.08 5.37
N PRO A 136 -15.52 -16.61 5.10
CA PRO A 136 -15.85 -17.97 5.46
C PRO A 136 -14.99 -18.97 4.67
N LEU A 137 -14.29 -19.86 5.37
CA LEU A 137 -13.48 -20.94 4.78
C LEU A 137 -14.00 -22.33 5.24
N PRO A 138 -15.18 -22.79 4.76
CA PRO A 138 -15.73 -24.09 5.14
C PRO A 138 -14.78 -25.26 4.84
N TYR A 139 -13.84 -25.11 3.91
CA TYR A 139 -12.78 -26.10 3.70
C TYR A 139 -11.94 -26.40 4.95
N LEU A 140 -11.72 -25.43 5.84
CA LEU A 140 -11.01 -25.70 7.09
C LEU A 140 -11.81 -26.65 8.00
N GLU A 141 -13.14 -26.52 8.02
CA GLU A 141 -14.01 -27.44 8.74
C GLU A 141 -14.05 -28.82 8.08
N GLN A 142 -13.98 -28.88 6.74
CA GLN A 142 -13.85 -30.14 5.98
C GLN A 142 -12.57 -30.88 6.38
N LEU A 143 -11.43 -30.19 6.47
CA LEU A 143 -10.16 -30.75 6.92
C LEU A 143 -10.25 -31.31 8.34
N GLU A 144 -10.87 -30.59 9.27
CA GLU A 144 -11.06 -31.06 10.64
C GLU A 144 -11.99 -32.28 10.75
N ALA A 145 -12.94 -32.40 9.82
CA ALA A 145 -13.90 -33.49 9.77
C ALA A 145 -13.32 -34.78 9.13
N ASP A 146 -12.28 -34.66 8.30
CA ASP A 146 -11.65 -35.80 7.64
C ASP A 146 -10.73 -36.57 8.61
N GLU A 147 -11.13 -37.82 8.94
CA GLU A 147 -10.35 -38.67 9.84
C GLU A 147 -9.07 -39.25 9.21
N GLU A 148 -8.90 -39.15 7.89
CA GLU A 148 -7.76 -39.64 7.12
C GLU A 148 -6.72 -38.54 6.87
N TYR A 149 -7.11 -37.27 6.94
CA TYR A 149 -6.20 -36.12 6.82
C TYR A 149 -5.13 -36.12 7.92
N VAL A 150 -3.88 -35.91 7.51
CA VAL A 150 -2.73 -35.71 8.38
C VAL A 150 -2.04 -34.43 7.95
N ALA A 151 -2.04 -33.42 8.82
CA ALA A 151 -1.35 -32.15 8.58
C ALA A 151 0.19 -32.34 8.43
N ALA A 152 0.81 -31.43 7.69
CA ALA A 152 2.26 -31.39 7.52
C ALA A 152 3.01 -31.29 8.86
N SER A 153 4.23 -31.81 8.90
CA SER A 153 5.10 -31.77 10.08
C SER A 153 6.57 -31.68 9.69
N GLU A 154 7.46 -31.47 10.66
CA GLU A 154 8.91 -31.48 10.43
C GLU A 154 9.41 -32.80 9.79
N GLU A 155 8.66 -33.89 9.93
CA GLU A 155 9.07 -35.24 9.49
C GLU A 155 8.51 -35.63 8.12
N ALA A 156 7.45 -34.98 7.64
CA ALA A 156 6.74 -35.33 6.41
C ALA A 156 5.76 -34.24 5.95
N PRO A 157 5.47 -34.14 4.63
CA PRO A 157 4.39 -33.32 4.09
C PRO A 157 3.02 -33.78 4.58
N ALA A 158 1.98 -32.99 4.31
CA ALA A 158 0.61 -33.40 4.59
C ALA A 158 0.22 -34.66 3.81
N GLU A 159 -0.61 -35.52 4.40
CA GLU A 159 -1.11 -36.74 3.77
C GLU A 159 -2.65 -36.74 3.73
N ASN A 160 -3.21 -37.26 2.64
CA ASN A 160 -4.66 -37.36 2.41
C ASN A 160 -5.38 -36.01 2.58
N VAL A 161 -4.82 -34.95 2.00
CA VAL A 161 -5.47 -33.64 1.96
C VAL A 161 -6.67 -33.75 1.02
N PRO A 162 -7.92 -33.59 1.50
CA PRO A 162 -9.09 -33.58 0.63
C PRO A 162 -9.06 -32.36 -0.30
N GLU A 163 -9.55 -32.50 -1.52
CA GLU A 163 -9.72 -31.34 -2.41
C GLU A 163 -10.85 -30.41 -1.90
N PRO A 164 -10.69 -29.07 -2.02
CA PRO A 164 -11.77 -28.12 -1.77
C PRO A 164 -12.98 -28.36 -2.69
N GLU A 165 -14.17 -28.46 -2.09
CA GLU A 165 -15.43 -28.61 -2.85
C GLU A 165 -15.79 -27.30 -3.56
N ILE A 166 -16.00 -27.37 -4.88
CA ILE A 166 -16.41 -26.22 -5.70
C ILE A 166 -17.80 -25.73 -5.22
N PRO A 167 -17.94 -24.47 -4.79
CA PRO A 167 -19.23 -23.93 -4.38
C PRO A 167 -20.14 -23.68 -5.59
N ALA A 168 -21.42 -24.07 -5.49
CA ALA A 168 -22.43 -23.79 -6.52
C ALA A 168 -22.55 -22.29 -6.83
N LEU A 169 -22.46 -21.43 -5.81
CA LEU A 169 -22.52 -19.98 -5.97
C LEU A 169 -21.40 -19.39 -6.82
N VAL A 170 -20.26 -20.06 -6.99
CA VAL A 170 -19.14 -19.54 -7.80
C VAL A 170 -19.52 -19.29 -9.26
N CYS A 171 -20.61 -19.94 -9.71
CA CYS A 171 -21.16 -19.83 -11.06
C CYS A 171 -22.24 -18.74 -11.19
N ASP A 172 -22.60 -18.07 -10.09
CA ASP A 172 -23.52 -16.92 -10.08
C ASP A 172 -22.76 -15.67 -10.52
N ASP A 173 -23.34 -14.87 -11.43
CA ASP A 173 -22.71 -13.66 -11.99
C ASP A 173 -22.91 -12.42 -11.10
N GLY A 174 -23.50 -12.56 -9.92
CA GLY A 174 -23.66 -11.51 -8.92
C GLY A 174 -22.58 -11.47 -7.84
N GLU A 175 -22.75 -10.52 -6.91
CA GLU A 175 -21.83 -10.30 -5.77
C GLU A 175 -21.66 -11.54 -4.89
N ASP A 176 -22.75 -12.31 -4.67
CA ASP A 176 -22.71 -13.56 -3.91
C ASP A 176 -21.78 -14.60 -4.57
N GLY A 177 -21.74 -14.61 -5.90
CA GLY A 177 -20.85 -15.51 -6.65
C GLY A 177 -19.39 -15.09 -6.59
N ALA A 178 -19.11 -13.78 -6.62
CA ALA A 178 -17.76 -13.28 -6.41
C ALA A 178 -17.27 -13.55 -4.98
N ALA A 179 -18.13 -13.39 -3.98
CA ALA A 179 -17.81 -13.70 -2.59
C ALA A 179 -17.46 -15.19 -2.42
N ALA A 180 -18.26 -16.07 -3.04
CA ALA A 180 -17.97 -17.50 -3.09
C ALA A 180 -16.66 -17.83 -3.81
N ALA A 181 -16.32 -17.10 -4.88
CA ALA A 181 -15.07 -17.26 -5.60
C ALA A 181 -13.85 -16.80 -4.79
N LEU A 182 -13.93 -15.67 -4.09
CA LEU A 182 -12.86 -15.20 -3.21
C LEU A 182 -12.62 -16.18 -2.05
N SER A 183 -13.68 -16.68 -1.43
CA SER A 183 -13.60 -17.75 -0.43
C SER A 183 -12.90 -18.98 -1.02
N TYR A 184 -13.38 -19.48 -2.17
CA TYR A 184 -12.80 -20.64 -2.83
C TYR A 184 -11.34 -20.44 -3.25
N TRP A 185 -10.94 -19.24 -3.67
CA TRP A 185 -9.55 -18.87 -3.94
C TRP A 185 -8.64 -19.16 -2.74
N TYR A 186 -9.00 -18.69 -1.55
CA TYR A 186 -8.22 -18.95 -0.34
C TYR A 186 -8.24 -20.43 0.09
N GLU A 187 -9.33 -21.15 -0.14
CA GLU A 187 -9.39 -22.61 0.10
C GLU A 187 -8.41 -23.36 -0.81
N THR A 188 -8.37 -22.99 -2.10
CA THR A 188 -7.47 -23.60 -3.08
C THR A 188 -6.01 -23.21 -2.86
N TYR A 189 -5.74 -21.98 -2.40
CA TYR A 189 -4.43 -21.55 -1.94
C TYR A 189 -3.92 -22.43 -0.79
N TRP A 190 -4.73 -22.60 0.27
CA TRP A 190 -4.36 -23.46 1.38
C TRP A 190 -4.16 -24.92 0.96
N HIS A 191 -5.01 -25.45 0.07
CA HIS A 191 -4.80 -26.79 -0.49
C HIS A 191 -3.48 -26.90 -1.27
N GLY A 192 -3.18 -25.91 -2.12
CA GLY A 192 -1.94 -25.85 -2.89
C GLY A 192 -0.70 -25.84 -2.00
N ASP A 193 -0.72 -25.05 -0.93
CA ASP A 193 0.34 -25.00 0.07
C ASP A 193 0.60 -26.36 0.76
N GLN A 194 -0.46 -27.13 1.01
CA GLN A 194 -0.34 -28.44 1.67
C GLN A 194 0.08 -29.57 0.72
N THR A 195 -0.23 -29.45 -0.57
CA THR A 195 -0.12 -30.56 -1.54
C THR A 195 0.88 -30.32 -2.66
N GLY A 196 1.23 -29.06 -2.94
CA GLY A 196 1.93 -28.66 -4.15
C GLY A 196 1.05 -28.61 -5.41
N ASP A 197 -0.26 -28.87 -5.30
CA ASP A 197 -1.19 -28.87 -6.43
C ASP A 197 -1.93 -27.53 -6.55
N SER A 198 -1.51 -26.71 -7.51
CA SER A 198 -2.12 -25.41 -7.81
C SER A 198 -3.18 -25.45 -8.92
N THR A 199 -3.60 -26.62 -9.39
CA THR A 199 -4.52 -26.76 -10.54
C THR A 199 -5.82 -25.97 -10.34
N ARG A 200 -6.40 -25.98 -9.13
CA ARG A 200 -7.65 -25.25 -8.83
C ARG A 200 -7.46 -23.73 -8.76
N MET A 201 -6.29 -23.28 -8.33
CA MET A 201 -5.95 -21.86 -8.37
C MET A 201 -5.82 -21.38 -9.82
N GLU A 202 -5.14 -22.16 -10.67
CA GLU A 202 -5.01 -21.86 -12.11
C GLU A 202 -6.38 -21.74 -12.82
N GLU A 203 -7.40 -22.48 -12.36
CA GLU A 203 -8.76 -22.38 -12.90
C GLU A 203 -9.45 -21.05 -12.57
N MET A 204 -9.15 -20.44 -11.42
CA MET A 204 -9.70 -19.14 -10.99
C MET A 204 -8.81 -17.95 -11.38
N HIS A 205 -7.66 -18.20 -11.98
CA HIS A 205 -6.68 -17.18 -12.31
C HIS A 205 -7.05 -16.43 -13.60
N GLY A 206 -7.18 -15.10 -13.48
CA GLY A 206 -7.32 -14.20 -14.62
C GLY A 206 -5.98 -13.85 -15.27
N VAL A 207 -5.99 -13.54 -16.57
CA VAL A 207 -4.78 -13.29 -17.41
C VAL A 207 -3.86 -12.16 -16.91
N HIS A 208 -4.33 -11.33 -15.99
CA HIS A 208 -3.63 -10.13 -15.53
C HIS A 208 -3.22 -10.15 -14.04
N CYS A 209 -3.45 -11.25 -13.31
CA CYS A 209 -3.12 -11.29 -11.89
C CYS A 209 -1.65 -11.72 -11.67
N GLU A 210 -0.73 -10.75 -11.58
CA GLU A 210 0.70 -11.00 -11.33
C GLU A 210 0.97 -11.55 -9.92
N GLY A 211 0.20 -11.10 -8.92
CA GLY A 211 0.23 -11.65 -7.57
C GLY A 211 -0.14 -13.14 -7.55
N CYS A 212 -1.23 -13.50 -8.23
CA CYS A 212 -1.66 -14.89 -8.37
C CYS A 212 -0.60 -15.77 -9.08
N ASP A 213 0.00 -15.27 -10.17
CA ASP A 213 1.07 -15.97 -10.90
C ASP A 213 2.23 -16.28 -9.95
N THR A 214 2.64 -15.29 -9.15
CA THR A 214 3.72 -15.44 -8.17
C THR A 214 3.40 -16.52 -7.15
N THR A 215 2.20 -16.49 -6.54
CA THR A 215 1.78 -17.50 -5.57
C THR A 215 1.72 -18.91 -6.18
N ILE A 216 1.17 -19.05 -7.39
CA ILE A 216 1.09 -20.34 -8.10
C ILE A 216 2.50 -20.87 -8.41
N GLU A 217 3.40 -20.00 -8.87
CA GLU A 217 4.80 -20.37 -9.13
C GLU A 217 5.53 -20.80 -7.85
N GLU A 218 5.29 -20.14 -6.71
CA GLU A 218 5.88 -20.52 -5.42
C GLU A 218 5.45 -21.92 -4.98
N ILE A 219 4.16 -22.23 -5.04
CA ILE A 219 3.60 -23.57 -4.74
C ILE A 219 4.24 -24.62 -5.65
N GLN A 220 4.33 -24.36 -6.95
CA GLN A 220 4.93 -25.28 -7.92
C GLN A 220 6.43 -25.47 -7.69
N ASN A 221 7.16 -24.39 -7.39
CA ASN A 221 8.59 -24.44 -7.10
C ASN A 221 8.89 -25.24 -5.83
N MET A 222 8.06 -25.10 -4.79
CA MET A 222 8.14 -25.89 -3.56
C MET A 222 7.93 -27.38 -3.88
N ALA A 223 6.89 -27.71 -4.64
CA ALA A 223 6.59 -29.09 -5.05
C ALA A 223 7.73 -29.70 -5.88
N ASP A 224 8.25 -28.96 -6.87
CA ASP A 224 9.37 -29.38 -7.73
C ASP A 224 10.68 -29.59 -6.95
N ALA A 225 10.82 -28.92 -5.81
CA ALA A 225 11.96 -29.05 -4.90
C ALA A 225 11.80 -30.19 -3.88
N ASP A 226 10.72 -30.98 -3.93
CA ASP A 226 10.34 -31.95 -2.90
C ASP A 226 10.27 -31.30 -1.50
N GLN A 227 9.87 -30.03 -1.43
CA GLN A 227 9.71 -29.24 -0.20
C GLN A 227 8.24 -29.22 0.24
N TRP A 228 8.02 -28.92 1.52
CA TRP A 228 6.69 -28.69 2.07
C TRP A 228 6.70 -27.64 3.17
N MET A 229 5.56 -26.98 3.37
CA MET A 229 5.37 -25.98 4.40
C MET A 229 4.70 -26.57 5.64
N VAL A 230 5.17 -26.17 6.83
CA VAL A 230 4.45 -26.34 8.10
C VAL A 230 4.00 -24.96 8.56
N SER A 231 2.68 -24.76 8.60
CA SER A 231 2.03 -23.51 8.97
C SER A 231 0.67 -23.77 9.62
N GLU A 232 0.11 -22.77 10.30
CA GLU A 232 -1.33 -22.72 10.63
C GLU A 232 -2.10 -22.16 9.41
N PRO A 233 -3.39 -22.48 9.23
CA PRO A 233 -4.19 -21.87 8.17
C PRO A 233 -4.26 -20.35 8.31
N VAL A 234 -4.12 -19.63 7.19
CA VAL A 234 -4.37 -18.19 7.13
C VAL A 234 -5.89 -17.97 7.08
N GLN A 235 -6.41 -17.17 8.00
CA GLN A 235 -7.81 -16.77 8.03
C GLN A 235 -7.93 -15.32 7.51
N PRO A 236 -8.32 -15.11 6.25
CA PRO A 236 -8.41 -13.77 5.69
C PRO A 236 -9.58 -12.99 6.30
N GLN A 237 -9.35 -11.69 6.46
CA GLN A 237 -10.27 -10.71 7.02
C GLN A 237 -10.65 -9.71 5.93
N LEU A 238 -11.94 -9.61 5.61
CA LEU A 238 -12.49 -8.66 4.66
C LEU A 238 -12.72 -7.30 5.32
N HIS A 239 -12.18 -6.25 4.71
CA HIS A 239 -12.32 -4.85 5.14
C HIS A 239 -13.23 -4.06 4.20
N TYR A 240 -13.15 -4.31 2.90
CA TYR A 240 -13.92 -3.62 1.88
C TYR A 240 -14.45 -4.60 0.85
N TRP A 241 -15.63 -4.29 0.31
CA TRP A 241 -16.28 -5.02 -0.77
C TRP A 241 -17.13 -4.06 -1.59
N GLY A 242 -16.96 -4.06 -2.91
CA GLY A 242 -17.80 -3.27 -3.80
C GLY A 242 -17.36 -3.33 -5.26
N GLU A 243 -18.13 -2.69 -6.13
CA GLU A 243 -17.74 -2.42 -7.52
C GLU A 243 -16.51 -1.49 -7.56
N SER A 244 -15.60 -1.72 -8.50
CA SER A 244 -14.50 -0.80 -8.78
C SER A 244 -15.06 0.55 -9.23
N GLU A 245 -14.46 1.65 -8.77
CA GLU A 245 -14.85 2.98 -9.24
C GLU A 245 -14.47 3.23 -10.71
N GLU A 246 -13.51 2.46 -11.22
CA GLU A 246 -12.98 2.58 -12.59
C GLU A 246 -13.80 1.80 -13.62
N ASP A 247 -14.28 0.62 -13.25
CA ASP A 247 -15.01 -0.31 -14.11
C ASP A 247 -16.13 -1.03 -13.32
N ASP A 248 -17.39 -0.80 -13.71
CA ASP A 248 -18.56 -1.39 -13.04
C ASP A 248 -18.73 -2.89 -13.32
N ASP A 249 -17.94 -3.45 -14.23
CA ASP A 249 -17.87 -4.90 -14.48
C ASP A 249 -16.81 -5.59 -13.58
N VAL A 250 -16.06 -4.84 -12.75
CA VAL A 250 -15.04 -5.35 -11.82
C VAL A 250 -15.52 -5.23 -10.38
N LEU A 251 -15.42 -6.31 -9.61
CA LEU A 251 -15.60 -6.28 -8.16
C LEU A 251 -14.25 -6.25 -7.45
N GLN A 252 -14.16 -5.47 -6.39
CA GLN A 252 -12.97 -5.27 -5.59
C GLN A 252 -13.22 -5.64 -4.13
N ALA A 253 -12.25 -6.30 -3.53
CA ALA A 253 -12.23 -6.63 -2.10
C ALA A 253 -10.90 -6.21 -1.47
N THR A 254 -10.94 -5.59 -0.29
CA THR A 254 -9.73 -5.38 0.51
C THR A 254 -9.69 -6.42 1.61
N VAL A 255 -8.61 -7.19 1.67
CA VAL A 255 -8.45 -8.37 2.52
C VAL A 255 -7.14 -8.29 3.30
N THR A 256 -7.22 -8.36 4.62
CA THR A 256 -6.04 -8.53 5.47
C THR A 256 -5.79 -10.00 5.78
N GLN A 257 -4.54 -10.41 5.76
CA GLN A 257 -4.07 -11.73 6.12
C GLN A 257 -3.10 -11.64 7.30
N ASP A 258 -3.46 -12.27 8.41
CA ASP A 258 -2.50 -12.55 9.51
C ASP A 258 -1.76 -13.85 9.15
N ILE A 259 -0.64 -13.70 8.46
CA ILE A 259 0.21 -14.83 8.03
C ILE A 259 0.96 -15.33 9.27
N PRO A 260 0.73 -16.56 9.74
CA PRO A 260 1.43 -17.10 10.89
C PRO A 260 2.89 -17.38 10.54
N THR A 261 3.75 -17.53 11.55
CA THR A 261 5.10 -18.07 11.33
C THR A 261 5.00 -19.44 10.66
N PHE A 262 5.74 -19.61 9.56
CA PHE A 262 5.80 -20.87 8.83
C PHE A 262 7.24 -21.31 8.59
N THR A 263 7.40 -22.59 8.28
CA THR A 263 8.72 -23.18 8.04
C THR A 263 8.67 -24.14 6.87
N TYR A 264 9.61 -23.99 5.95
CA TYR A 264 9.83 -24.91 4.85
C TYR A 264 10.74 -26.07 5.28
N TYR A 265 10.35 -27.27 4.90
CA TYR A 265 11.10 -28.51 5.15
C TYR A 265 11.36 -29.26 3.83
N ASP A 266 12.44 -30.02 3.82
CA ASP A 266 12.76 -31.03 2.79
C ASP A 266 13.19 -32.36 3.45
N GLU A 267 13.62 -33.34 2.64
CA GLU A 267 14.09 -34.65 3.16
C GLU A 267 15.30 -34.57 4.12
N ASP A 268 16.07 -33.49 4.07
CA ASP A 268 17.27 -33.23 4.88
C ASP A 268 16.94 -32.42 6.16
N GLY A 269 15.77 -31.78 6.23
CA GLY A 269 15.21 -31.12 7.41
C GLY A 269 14.72 -29.70 7.14
N GLU A 270 14.83 -28.82 8.13
CA GLU A 270 14.48 -27.39 8.02
C GLU A 270 15.32 -26.70 6.94
N VAL A 271 14.64 -26.07 5.99
CA VAL A 271 15.24 -25.27 4.91
C VAL A 271 15.33 -23.82 5.35
N GLU A 272 14.20 -23.25 5.76
CA GLU A 272 14.03 -21.84 6.07
C GLU A 272 12.81 -21.62 6.98
N GLU A 273 12.95 -20.73 7.96
CA GLU A 273 11.86 -20.24 8.82
C GLU A 273 11.54 -18.81 8.40
N HIS A 274 10.26 -18.52 8.22
CA HIS A 274 9.74 -17.20 7.86
C HIS A 274 8.95 -16.64 9.04
N GLU A 275 9.30 -15.44 9.48
CA GLU A 275 8.50 -14.73 10.48
C GLU A 275 7.16 -14.34 9.83
N GLY A 276 6.07 -14.60 10.55
CA GLY A 276 4.74 -14.19 10.11
C GLY A 276 4.57 -12.67 10.16
N GLY A 277 3.45 -12.20 9.63
CA GLY A 277 3.14 -10.78 9.55
C GLY A 277 1.71 -10.55 9.11
N GLU A 278 1.26 -9.33 9.30
CA GLU A 278 0.01 -8.86 8.74
C GLU A 278 0.32 -8.21 7.39
N THR A 279 -0.41 -8.59 6.36
CA THR A 279 -0.37 -7.97 5.03
C THR A 279 -1.80 -7.75 4.56
N GLU A 280 -2.04 -6.64 3.87
CA GLU A 280 -3.34 -6.33 3.30
C GLU A 280 -3.23 -6.46 1.78
N PHE A 281 -4.29 -6.91 1.12
CA PHE A 281 -4.38 -7.08 -0.32
C PHE A 281 -5.63 -6.41 -0.83
N THR A 282 -5.53 -5.79 -2.00
CA THR A 282 -6.67 -5.47 -2.84
C THR A 282 -6.79 -6.54 -3.91
N VAL A 283 -7.92 -7.24 -3.90
CA VAL A 283 -8.24 -8.32 -4.84
C VAL A 283 -9.30 -7.83 -5.81
N GLU A 284 -9.01 -7.90 -7.11
CA GLU A 284 -9.96 -7.59 -8.17
C GLU A 284 -10.48 -8.86 -8.82
N MET A 285 -11.77 -8.85 -9.16
CA MET A 285 -12.48 -10.01 -9.67
C MET A 285 -13.36 -9.61 -10.85
N THR A 286 -13.40 -10.45 -11.88
CA THR A 286 -14.27 -10.29 -13.05
C THR A 286 -14.98 -11.59 -13.37
N PHE A 287 -16.26 -11.53 -13.71
CA PHE A 287 -16.99 -12.70 -14.20
C PHE A 287 -16.64 -13.01 -15.66
N ASP A 288 -16.13 -14.21 -15.93
CA ASP A 288 -15.83 -14.64 -17.30
C ASP A 288 -17.03 -15.41 -17.90
N GLU A 289 -17.72 -14.79 -18.86
CA GLU A 289 -18.89 -15.40 -19.52
C GLU A 289 -18.57 -16.71 -20.27
N ASP A 290 -17.31 -16.92 -20.69
CA ASP A 290 -16.91 -18.10 -21.45
C ASP A 290 -16.69 -19.32 -20.53
N SER A 291 -16.17 -19.10 -19.31
CA SER A 291 -15.94 -20.10 -18.28
C SER A 291 -17.13 -20.28 -17.32
N GLY A 292 -18.00 -19.26 -17.23
CA GLY A 292 -19.21 -19.26 -16.40
C GLY A 292 -18.94 -19.11 -14.91
N HIS A 293 -17.81 -18.51 -14.51
CA HIS A 293 -17.46 -18.25 -13.12
C HIS A 293 -16.58 -17.00 -12.98
N TRP A 294 -16.44 -16.52 -11.74
CA TRP A 294 -15.56 -15.41 -11.38
C TRP A 294 -14.08 -15.80 -11.42
N LEU A 295 -13.26 -14.91 -11.96
CA LEU A 295 -11.79 -15.02 -11.98
C LEU A 295 -11.19 -13.93 -11.08
N ILE A 296 -10.12 -14.26 -10.36
CA ILE A 296 -9.24 -13.29 -9.70
C ILE A 296 -8.35 -12.65 -10.77
N THR A 297 -8.60 -11.40 -11.10
CA THR A 297 -7.94 -10.69 -12.20
C THR A 297 -6.77 -9.84 -11.75
N ASP A 298 -6.75 -9.43 -10.49
CA ASP A 298 -5.59 -8.81 -9.85
C ASP A 298 -5.54 -9.12 -8.36
N GLN A 299 -4.34 -9.15 -7.81
CA GLN A 299 -4.07 -9.25 -6.38
C GLN A 299 -2.87 -8.35 -6.10
N LEU A 300 -3.19 -7.11 -5.73
CA LEU A 300 -2.20 -6.12 -5.35
C LEU A 300 -2.05 -6.23 -3.85
N GLU A 301 -0.82 -6.37 -3.35
CA GLU A 301 -0.57 -6.04 -1.94
C GLU A 301 -1.08 -4.61 -1.76
N ALA A 302 -2.08 -4.44 -0.89
CA ALA A 302 -2.53 -3.14 -0.44
C ALA A 302 -1.33 -2.59 0.33
N GLN A 303 -0.47 -1.98 -0.47
CA GLN A 303 0.67 -1.22 -0.06
C GLN A 303 0.13 -0.26 1.01
N LEU A 304 0.52 -0.51 2.27
CA LEU A 304 0.00 0.11 3.50
C LEU A 304 0.28 1.62 3.58
N GLY A 305 0.39 2.32 2.44
CA GLY A 305 0.53 3.75 2.27
C GLY A 305 -0.80 4.51 2.16
N GLY A 306 -1.95 3.83 2.25
CA GLY A 306 -3.20 4.53 2.57
C GLY A 306 -3.04 5.26 3.91
N PRO A 307 -3.68 6.43 4.12
CA PRO A 307 -3.44 7.18 5.34
C PRO A 307 -3.81 6.34 6.57
N ASP A 308 -2.86 6.12 7.49
CA ASP A 308 -3.04 5.55 8.82
C ASP A 308 -3.65 6.61 9.75
N PRO A 309 -4.98 6.64 9.96
CA PRO A 309 -5.60 7.64 10.82
C PRO A 309 -5.28 7.41 12.32
N GLU A 310 -4.69 6.26 12.67
CA GLU A 310 -4.35 5.88 14.04
C GLU A 310 -2.90 6.20 14.42
N ALA A 311 -2.09 6.70 13.49
CA ALA A 311 -0.73 7.14 13.78
C ALA A 311 -0.73 8.14 14.96
N GLU A 312 0.20 7.98 15.90
CA GLU A 312 0.29 8.88 17.04
C GLU A 312 0.88 10.23 16.61
N GLU A 313 0.13 11.32 16.85
CA GLU A 313 0.61 12.69 16.57
C GLU A 313 1.94 12.94 17.31
N PRO A 314 3.01 13.32 16.59
CA PRO A 314 4.31 13.52 17.20
C PRO A 314 4.29 14.73 18.13
N SER A 315 5.05 14.65 19.22
CA SER A 315 5.12 15.72 20.22
C SER A 315 6.48 16.40 20.23
N MET A 316 6.47 17.74 20.23
CA MET A 316 7.69 18.55 20.24
C MET A 316 8.65 18.11 21.38
N PRO A 317 9.88 17.69 21.08
CA PRO A 317 10.81 17.26 22.11
C PRO A 317 11.29 18.46 22.92
N ALA A 318 11.41 18.30 24.24
CA ALA A 318 11.90 19.36 25.12
C ALA A 318 13.30 19.89 24.78
N GLY A 319 14.08 19.15 23.97
CA GLY A 319 15.36 19.60 23.44
C GLY A 319 15.24 20.74 22.43
N ALA A 320 14.14 20.80 21.66
CA ALA A 320 13.89 21.81 20.63
C ALA A 320 13.71 23.23 21.21
N GLU A 321 13.42 23.35 22.51
CA GLU A 321 13.31 24.63 23.23
C GLU A 321 14.67 25.32 23.47
N SER A 322 15.78 24.67 23.15
CA SER A 322 17.11 25.26 23.31
C SER A 322 17.46 26.14 22.11
N ASP A 323 17.88 27.39 22.35
CA ASP A 323 18.46 28.31 21.35
C ASP A 323 19.86 27.90 20.85
N ALA A 324 20.27 26.65 21.06
CA ALA A 324 21.58 26.13 20.69
C ALA A 324 21.47 25.19 19.48
N ALA A 325 22.62 24.81 18.90
CA ALA A 325 22.68 23.87 17.79
C ALA A 325 21.97 22.53 18.10
N GLU A 326 22.06 22.05 19.34
CA GLU A 326 21.36 20.85 19.77
C GLU A 326 19.82 21.01 19.75
N GLY A 327 19.31 22.23 19.95
CA GLY A 327 17.89 22.49 19.82
C GLY A 327 17.43 22.55 18.37
N ALA A 328 18.27 23.10 17.47
CA ALA A 328 17.99 23.07 16.03
C ALA A 328 17.94 21.63 15.51
N TRP A 329 18.85 20.76 16.00
CA TRP A 329 18.81 19.33 15.68
C TRP A 329 17.52 18.66 16.16
N ALA A 330 17.15 18.87 17.43
CA ALA A 330 15.94 18.26 17.99
C ALA A 330 14.67 18.74 17.28
N ALA A 331 14.65 20.00 16.84
CA ALA A 331 13.58 20.55 16.03
C ALA A 331 13.54 19.91 14.63
N HIS A 332 14.70 19.66 14.02
CA HIS A 332 14.77 18.95 12.75
C HIS A 332 14.28 17.50 12.86
N GLU A 333 14.70 16.75 13.90
CA GLU A 333 14.19 15.39 14.14
C GLU A 333 12.67 15.38 14.29
N PHE A 334 12.12 16.33 15.06
CA PHE A 334 10.66 16.51 15.16
C PHE A 334 10.01 16.86 13.82
N TRP A 335 10.63 17.72 13.02
CA TRP A 335 10.09 18.09 11.71
C TRP A 335 10.01 16.87 10.78
N MET A 336 11.01 15.99 10.78
CA MET A 336 10.97 14.74 10.00
C MET A 336 9.86 13.82 10.48
N GLU A 337 9.71 13.65 11.80
CA GLU A 337 8.64 12.84 12.41
C GLU A 337 7.25 13.41 12.08
N ALA A 338 7.09 14.74 12.15
CA ALA A 338 5.87 15.44 11.76
C ALA A 338 5.59 15.34 10.26
N LEU A 339 6.63 15.33 9.41
CA LEU A 339 6.50 15.10 7.97
C LEU A 339 5.95 13.70 7.71
N THR A 340 6.57 12.67 8.26
CA THR A 340 6.08 11.28 8.15
C THR A 340 4.66 11.15 8.68
N TYR A 341 4.34 11.76 9.82
CA TYR A 341 2.99 11.76 10.37
C TYR A 341 1.96 12.40 9.44
N ALA A 342 2.24 13.60 8.90
CA ALA A 342 1.28 14.25 8.02
C ALA A 342 1.08 13.42 6.75
N MET A 343 2.15 12.90 6.17
CA MET A 343 2.08 12.03 5.00
C MET A 343 1.31 10.74 5.30
N ALA A 344 1.51 10.14 6.47
CA ALA A 344 0.73 8.98 6.87
C ALA A 344 -0.74 9.32 7.21
N THR A 345 -1.13 10.56 7.51
CA THR A 345 -2.49 10.82 8.07
C THR A 345 -3.31 11.86 7.32
N GLY A 346 -2.69 12.61 6.41
CA GLY A 346 -3.18 13.90 5.90
C GLY A 346 -3.18 15.04 6.92
N ASP A 347 -2.87 14.80 8.20
CA ASP A 347 -2.88 15.83 9.24
C ASP A 347 -1.54 16.58 9.30
N ALA A 348 -1.53 17.74 8.66
CA ALA A 348 -0.36 18.60 8.62
C ALA A 348 -0.26 19.61 9.79
N GLU A 349 -1.08 19.51 10.85
CA GLU A 349 -1.05 20.48 11.97
C GLU A 349 0.33 20.51 12.65
N ALA A 350 0.95 19.35 12.85
CA ALA A 350 2.28 19.24 13.45
C ALA A 350 3.36 19.95 12.62
N ILE A 351 3.36 19.76 11.29
CA ILE A 351 4.32 20.45 10.39
C ILE A 351 4.05 21.95 10.34
N GLN A 352 2.79 22.37 10.26
CA GLN A 352 2.40 23.79 10.26
C GLN A 352 2.89 24.50 11.52
N SER A 353 2.91 23.81 12.66
CA SER A 353 3.39 24.38 13.92
C SER A 353 4.88 24.77 13.87
N MET A 354 5.63 24.19 12.94
CA MET A 354 7.06 24.44 12.71
C MET A 354 7.35 25.50 11.66
N GLU A 355 6.33 26.08 11.01
CA GLU A 355 6.54 27.09 9.95
C GLU A 355 6.94 28.45 10.55
N HIS A 356 8.05 29.01 10.08
CA HIS A 356 8.43 30.36 10.44
C HIS A 356 7.49 31.36 9.74
N PRO A 357 6.91 32.36 10.45
CA PRO A 357 5.92 33.29 9.86
C PRO A 357 6.46 34.18 8.74
N ASP A 358 7.79 34.35 8.68
CA ASP A 358 8.50 35.08 7.64
C ASP A 358 9.23 34.15 6.63
N GLY A 359 9.05 32.83 6.76
CA GLY A 359 9.64 31.85 5.84
C GLY A 359 9.09 32.03 4.42
N GLU A 360 9.95 31.82 3.42
CA GLU A 360 9.56 31.88 2.01
C GLU A 360 9.43 30.43 1.45
N ASP A 361 8.64 30.29 0.39
CA ASP A 361 8.54 29.09 -0.47
C ASP A 361 7.96 27.76 0.07
N TRP A 362 7.89 27.49 1.38
CA TRP A 362 7.30 26.21 1.83
C TRP A 362 5.79 26.06 1.59
N SER A 363 5.07 27.19 1.58
CA SER A 363 3.64 27.21 1.28
C SER A 363 3.28 26.56 -0.06
N VAL A 364 4.21 26.47 -1.04
CA VAL A 364 3.91 25.84 -2.33
C VAL A 364 3.78 24.32 -2.18
N PHE A 365 4.81 23.67 -1.64
CA PHE A 365 4.76 22.22 -1.36
C PHE A 365 3.62 21.87 -0.43
N TYR A 366 3.44 22.67 0.63
CA TYR A 366 2.38 22.47 1.59
C TYR A 366 0.97 22.61 0.98
N ASN A 367 0.74 23.58 0.10
CA ASN A 367 -0.58 23.71 -0.54
C ASN A 367 -0.85 22.54 -1.48
N ASP A 368 0.16 22.06 -2.22
CA ASP A 368 0.01 20.89 -3.09
C ASP A 368 -0.29 19.63 -2.25
N PHE A 369 0.40 19.45 -1.12
CA PHE A 369 0.11 18.39 -0.14
C PHE A 369 -1.33 18.49 0.42
N VAL A 370 -1.73 19.66 0.91
CA VAL A 370 -3.07 19.85 1.48
C VAL A 370 -4.15 19.69 0.43
N ASP A 371 -3.93 20.19 -0.78
CA ASP A 371 -4.87 20.05 -1.88
C ASP A 371 -5.02 18.58 -2.27
N LEU A 372 -3.92 17.80 -2.30
CA LEU A 372 -3.95 16.34 -2.51
C LEU A 372 -4.86 15.64 -1.49
N TYR A 373 -4.59 15.79 -0.19
CA TYR A 373 -5.40 15.14 0.86
C TYR A 373 -6.82 15.70 0.95
N ALA A 374 -7.05 16.97 0.59
CA ALA A 374 -8.38 17.56 0.56
C ALA A 374 -9.22 17.07 -0.64
N GLU A 375 -8.56 16.54 -1.67
CA GLU A 375 -9.18 15.92 -2.83
C GLU A 375 -9.30 14.40 -2.66
N ASP A 376 -9.04 13.85 -1.47
CA ASP A 376 -9.03 12.41 -1.14
C ASP A 376 -7.88 11.62 -1.81
N GLY A 377 -6.82 12.31 -2.26
CA GLY A 377 -5.55 11.67 -2.65
C GLY A 377 -4.64 11.39 -1.45
N TRP A 378 -3.58 10.61 -1.67
CA TRP A 378 -2.62 10.24 -0.63
C TRP A 378 -1.20 10.10 -1.19
N MET A 379 -0.21 10.05 -0.30
CA MET A 379 1.17 9.75 -0.66
C MET A 379 1.63 8.52 0.09
N GLU A 380 2.32 7.65 -0.64
CA GLU A 380 2.96 6.46 -0.12
C GLU A 380 4.48 6.65 -0.08
N PHE A 381 5.12 5.97 0.87
CA PHE A 381 6.57 5.96 1.04
C PHE A 381 7.08 4.57 1.34
N GLU A 382 7.96 4.05 0.49
CA GLU A 382 8.70 2.82 0.79
C GLU A 382 9.90 3.09 1.72
N GLY A 383 9.65 3.26 3.02
CA GLY A 383 10.68 3.35 4.06
C GLY A 383 10.67 4.61 4.92
N GLU A 384 11.77 4.88 5.63
CA GLU A 384 11.90 6.03 6.54
C GLU A 384 12.66 7.18 5.87
N VAL A 385 12.06 8.38 5.85
CA VAL A 385 12.75 9.60 5.40
C VAL A 385 13.89 9.92 6.37
N THR A 386 15.11 9.74 5.90
CA THR A 386 16.31 9.94 6.72
C THR A 386 17.27 10.90 6.04
N LEU A 387 18.12 11.57 6.83
CA LEU A 387 19.24 12.32 6.30
C LEU A 387 20.51 11.47 6.35
N GLU A 388 21.13 11.25 5.19
CA GLU A 388 22.48 10.73 5.08
C GLU A 388 23.51 11.80 5.43
N ASN A 389 24.37 11.48 6.41
CA ASN A 389 25.48 12.31 6.89
C ASN A 389 25.05 13.76 7.22
N PRO A 390 24.06 13.96 8.10
CA PRO A 390 23.58 15.29 8.42
C PRO A 390 24.68 16.09 9.12
N GLU A 391 24.87 17.33 8.68
CA GLU A 391 25.77 18.30 9.27
C GLU A 391 24.99 19.52 9.74
N ILE A 392 25.27 19.98 10.95
CA ILE A 392 24.66 21.19 11.50
C ILE A 392 25.68 22.32 11.45
N HIS A 393 25.32 23.40 10.76
CA HIS A 393 26.11 24.61 10.67
C HIS A 393 25.39 25.70 11.44
N TYR A 394 25.97 26.14 12.57
CA TYR A 394 25.43 27.26 13.33
C TYR A 394 26.01 28.56 12.79
N ASN A 395 25.14 29.50 12.43
CA ASN A 395 25.56 30.60 11.58
C ASN A 395 26.04 31.82 12.38
N ASP A 396 27.37 31.99 12.44
CA ASP A 396 28.07 33.29 12.60
C ASP A 396 28.50 33.86 11.21
N LEU A 397 28.18 33.18 10.11
CA LEU A 397 28.78 33.32 8.77
C LEU A 397 27.95 34.11 7.74
N TYR A 398 26.63 34.30 7.92
CA TYR A 398 25.84 35.16 7.03
C TYR A 398 25.95 36.63 7.45
N ASP A 399 26.62 37.38 6.59
CA ASP A 399 26.82 38.81 6.71
C ASP A 399 25.50 39.55 6.40
N GLN A 400 24.80 39.99 7.46
CA GLN A 400 23.99 41.22 7.62
C GLN A 400 22.45 41.25 7.57
N ASP A 401 21.71 40.24 7.11
CA ASP A 401 20.24 40.38 7.00
C ASP A 401 19.39 39.26 7.66
N LEU A 402 19.97 38.13 8.07
CA LEU A 402 19.29 37.16 8.94
C LEU A 402 19.60 37.51 10.40
N ASP A 403 18.59 37.48 11.28
CA ASP A 403 18.77 37.76 12.71
C ASP A 403 19.79 36.78 13.35
N GLU A 404 20.38 37.18 14.49
CA GLU A 404 21.58 36.58 15.12
C GLU A 404 21.45 35.10 15.58
N GLU A 405 20.39 34.37 15.20
CA GLU A 405 20.02 33.04 15.72
C GLU A 405 19.46 32.11 14.61
N ALA A 406 20.27 31.83 13.59
CA ALA A 406 19.94 30.88 12.52
C ALA A 406 20.85 29.65 12.55
N ALA A 407 20.29 28.48 12.21
CA ALA A 407 20.99 27.22 12.09
C ALA A 407 20.62 26.54 10.76
N PHE A 408 21.61 25.90 10.14
CA PHE A 408 21.38 25.07 8.96
C PHE A 408 21.55 23.61 9.34
N VAL A 409 20.63 22.78 8.88
CA VAL A 409 20.82 21.34 8.83
C VAL A 409 20.97 20.98 7.36
N VAL A 410 22.15 20.48 7.01
CA VAL A 410 22.49 20.08 5.65
C VAL A 410 22.61 18.57 5.62
N GLY A 411 21.91 17.92 4.69
CA GLY A 411 22.02 16.48 4.52
C GLY A 411 21.62 16.08 3.10
N LYS A 412 21.92 14.84 2.76
CA LYS A 412 21.25 14.22 1.62
C LYS A 412 20.03 13.52 2.13
N VAL A 413 18.86 13.86 1.60
CA VAL A 413 17.67 13.10 1.93
C VAL A 413 17.82 11.75 1.23
N THR A 414 17.86 10.69 2.03
CA THR A 414 17.49 9.36 1.56
C THR A 414 15.99 9.31 1.70
N GLU A 415 15.33 9.76 0.63
CA GLU A 415 13.88 9.60 0.57
C GLU A 415 13.58 8.12 0.30
N PRO A 416 12.56 7.58 0.97
CA PRO A 416 11.86 6.42 0.50
C PRO A 416 11.29 6.72 -0.89
N ASP A 417 11.16 5.71 -1.75
CA ASP A 417 10.46 5.91 -3.02
C ASP A 417 9.04 6.38 -2.67
N ALA A 418 8.73 7.60 -3.12
CA ALA A 418 7.52 8.31 -2.76
C ALA A 418 6.59 8.34 -3.96
N GLU A 419 5.44 7.72 -3.81
CA GLU A 419 4.41 7.65 -4.83
C GLU A 419 3.23 8.52 -4.41
N ILE A 420 2.69 9.29 -5.35
CA ILE A 420 1.52 10.13 -5.09
C ILE A 420 0.37 9.48 -5.81
N PHE A 421 -0.71 9.26 -5.09
CA PHE A 421 -1.94 8.71 -5.62
C PHE A 421 -3.01 9.78 -5.59
N ASP A 422 -3.68 9.97 -6.72
CA ASP A 422 -4.88 10.78 -6.74
C ASP A 422 -6.05 10.07 -6.04
N ASN A 423 -7.21 10.71 -6.02
CA ASN A 423 -8.39 10.19 -5.37
C ASN A 423 -9.01 8.95 -6.05
N THR A 424 -8.42 8.48 -7.15
CA THR A 424 -8.79 7.27 -7.87
C THR A 424 -7.76 6.15 -7.69
N GLY A 425 -6.65 6.42 -7.00
CA GLY A 425 -5.53 5.49 -6.89
C GLY A 425 -4.60 5.48 -8.12
N GLU A 426 -4.75 6.40 -9.07
CA GLU A 426 -3.78 6.53 -10.17
C GLU A 426 -2.50 7.18 -9.63
N GLU A 427 -1.36 6.53 -9.87
CA GLU A 427 -0.05 7.07 -9.55
C GLU A 427 0.21 8.35 -10.38
N GLU A 428 0.21 9.50 -9.73
CA GLU A 428 0.71 10.73 -10.30
C GLU A 428 2.24 10.71 -10.29
N ASN A 429 2.85 10.94 -11.45
CA ASN A 429 4.30 11.03 -11.57
C ASN A 429 4.86 12.17 -10.71
N PHE A 430 5.33 11.83 -9.52
CA PHE A 430 6.12 12.73 -8.71
C PHE A 430 7.55 12.73 -9.23
N ASN A 431 8.11 13.92 -9.51
CA ASN A 431 9.51 14.00 -9.90
C ASN A 431 10.35 13.71 -8.65
N ASN A 432 10.77 12.46 -8.52
CA ASN A 432 11.58 11.99 -7.41
C ASN A 432 12.85 12.88 -7.28
N VAL A 433 13.02 13.53 -6.13
CA VAL A 433 14.14 14.43 -5.80
C VAL A 433 15.31 13.64 -5.19
N THR A 434 15.19 12.31 -5.15
CA THR A 434 16.16 11.40 -4.53
C THR A 434 17.60 11.65 -4.95
N GLY A 435 18.46 11.73 -3.94
CA GLY A 435 19.90 11.86 -4.10
C GLY A 435 20.40 13.28 -4.31
N GLU A 436 19.50 14.25 -4.46
CA GLU A 436 19.84 15.67 -4.37
C GLU A 436 20.00 16.07 -2.91
N PRO A 437 21.02 16.89 -2.59
CA PRO A 437 21.17 17.40 -1.26
C PRO A 437 20.09 18.44 -0.94
N VAL A 438 19.62 18.44 0.30
CA VAL A 438 18.62 19.41 0.80
C VAL A 438 19.20 20.17 1.98
N ILE A 439 18.94 21.47 2.00
CA ILE A 439 19.29 22.35 3.11
C ILE A 439 18.02 22.80 3.81
N TYR A 440 17.94 22.44 5.08
CA TYR A 440 16.91 22.89 5.99
C TYR A 440 17.44 24.10 6.76
N LEU A 441 16.84 25.27 6.54
CA LEU A 441 17.17 26.49 7.27
C LEU A 441 16.20 26.65 8.43
N TYR A 442 16.72 26.64 9.65
CA TYR A 442 15.96 26.89 10.87
C TYR A 442 16.31 28.26 11.45
N GLN A 443 15.30 28.95 11.98
CA GLN A 443 15.47 30.17 12.75
C GLN A 443 14.84 30.01 14.13
N TYR A 444 15.56 30.39 15.18
CA TYR A 444 15.00 30.35 16.52
C TYR A 444 13.98 31.47 16.69
N ASN A 445 12.78 31.13 17.18
CA ASN A 445 11.71 32.09 17.37
C ASN A 445 11.45 32.29 18.88
N ASP A 446 11.83 33.44 19.42
CA ASP A 446 11.66 33.81 20.83
C ASP A 446 10.19 33.76 21.32
N GLU A 447 9.23 34.03 20.43
CA GLU A 447 7.80 34.02 20.78
C GLU A 447 7.25 32.59 20.86
N ALA A 448 7.69 31.71 19.95
CA ALA A 448 7.37 30.29 19.93
C ALA A 448 8.16 29.48 20.98
N GLY A 449 9.36 29.94 21.33
CA GLY A 449 10.26 29.30 22.28
C GLY A 449 10.93 28.03 21.75
N HIS A 450 11.05 27.88 20.43
CA HIS A 450 11.71 26.78 19.74
C HIS A 450 12.15 27.21 18.33
N TRP A 451 12.89 26.34 17.64
CA TRP A 451 13.31 26.54 16.25
C TRP A 451 12.16 26.28 15.28
N LEU A 452 11.98 27.17 14.31
CA LEU A 452 11.01 27.02 13.23
C LEU A 452 11.76 26.85 11.91
N LEU A 453 11.21 26.04 11.01
CA LEU A 453 11.68 25.91 9.65
C LEU A 453 11.40 27.21 8.90
N TYR A 454 12.45 27.84 8.42
CA TYR A 454 12.40 29.12 7.71
C TYR A 454 12.43 28.93 6.19
N ASP A 455 13.23 28.00 5.68
CA ASP A 455 13.37 27.74 4.24
C ASP A 455 13.88 26.32 3.96
N LEU A 456 13.59 25.83 2.77
CA LEU A 456 13.99 24.54 2.23
C LEU A 456 14.59 24.74 0.84
N VAL A 457 15.88 24.46 0.72
CA VAL A 457 16.60 24.66 -0.55
C VAL A 457 16.93 23.31 -1.16
N PHE A 458 16.28 23.02 -2.29
CA PHE A 458 16.59 21.93 -3.21
C PHE A 458 17.47 22.49 -4.34
N ASP A 459 18.78 22.52 -4.16
CA ASP A 459 19.71 22.96 -5.21
C ASP A 459 21.07 22.26 -5.09
N ASP A 460 21.88 22.32 -6.16
CA ASP A 460 23.23 21.80 -6.20
C ASP A 460 24.09 22.47 -5.10
N ILE A 461 24.30 21.73 -4.01
CA ILE A 461 25.12 22.14 -2.85
C ILE A 461 26.47 22.73 -3.28
N SER A 462 27.00 22.39 -4.46
CA SER A 462 28.29 22.93 -4.92
C SER A 462 28.32 24.45 -5.05
N GLU A 463 27.19 25.13 -5.32
CA GLU A 463 27.15 26.60 -5.30
C GLU A 463 27.24 27.15 -3.87
N ILE A 464 26.73 26.40 -2.88
CA ILE A 464 26.71 26.77 -1.47
C ILE A 464 28.02 26.41 -0.77
N GLU A 465 28.67 25.29 -1.12
CA GLU A 465 30.01 24.93 -0.61
C GLU A 465 31.07 25.99 -0.94
N ASP A 466 30.99 26.58 -2.15
CA ASP A 466 31.87 27.66 -2.56
C ASP A 466 31.65 28.95 -1.73
N GLU A 467 30.46 29.14 -1.15
CA GLU A 467 30.10 30.29 -0.31
C GLU A 467 30.29 30.05 1.19
N LEU A 468 30.02 28.84 1.69
CA LEU A 468 30.26 28.42 3.08
C LEU A 468 31.75 28.37 3.43
N GLY A 469 32.61 28.30 2.41
CA GLY A 469 34.06 28.26 2.56
C GLY A 469 34.57 26.90 3.02
N ASP A 470 35.86 26.65 2.78
CA ASP A 470 36.52 25.38 3.12
C ASP A 470 36.26 25.03 4.61
N PRO A 471 35.58 23.91 4.91
CA PRO A 471 35.22 23.54 6.29
C PRO A 471 36.45 23.33 7.20
N ASP A 472 37.64 23.13 6.62
CA ASP A 472 38.91 23.10 7.34
C ASP A 472 39.42 24.48 7.78
N HIS A 473 38.74 25.58 7.43
CA HIS A 473 39.03 26.93 7.86
C HIS A 473 38.17 27.38 9.05
N THR A 474 38.34 26.70 10.18
CA THR A 474 37.94 27.22 11.49
C THR A 474 38.84 28.40 11.92
N PRO A 475 38.30 29.51 12.47
CA PRO A 475 39.11 30.56 13.11
C PRO A 475 39.84 30.12 14.39
#